data_AF-A0AAV1NYH0-F1
#
_entry.id   AF-A0AAV1NYH0-F1
#
_cell.length_a   1.000
_cell.length_b   1.000
_cell.length_c   1.000
_cell.angle_alpha   90.00
_cell.angle_beta   90.00
_cell.angle_gamma   90.00
#
_symmetry.space_group_name_H-M   'P 1'
#
loop_
_entity.id
_entity.type
_entity.pdbx_description
1 polymer ?
#
loop_
_entity_poly.entity_id
_entity_poly.type
_entity_poly.pdbx_seq_one_letter_code
_entity_poly.pdbx_strand_id
1 'polypeptide(L)'
;MALLRSGWLWRQTSVLKRWKLNWCDLWIDGSLCFYKTDSRRELEYRVSLKTTCIDVRSGLECGGVTPPESHPRENLVVVQLADGSTVNLCANSEDESIAWKLTLLETKRNPVFTYDPYDDSYQAIPINSYQTVYITPGAGPGTHQVVVQRDPFDSVAETVALGLLTGMAAGAAMRSFLWMPFFFC
;
A
#
# COMPACT_ATOMS: atom_id res chain seq x y z
N MET A 1 -12.75 7.67 -16.87
CA MET A 1 -12.35 7.89 -15.46
C MET A 1 -13.24 7.03 -14.59
N ALA A 2 -12.68 6.19 -13.71
CA ALA A 2 -13.47 5.33 -12.83
C ALA A 2 -13.88 6.09 -11.57
N LEU A 3 -15.16 5.98 -11.20
CA LEU A 3 -15.70 6.51 -9.96
C LEU A 3 -15.41 5.52 -8.84
N LEU A 4 -14.78 5.97 -7.76
CA LEU A 4 -14.47 5.13 -6.61
C LEU A 4 -15.63 5.13 -5.61
N ARG A 5 -16.19 6.32 -5.34
CA ARG A 5 -17.28 6.50 -4.40
C ARG A 5 -18.08 7.76 -4.75
N SER A 6 -19.38 7.72 -4.50
CA SER A 6 -20.24 8.89 -4.60
C SER A 6 -21.27 8.92 -3.48
N GLY A 7 -21.69 10.10 -3.06
CA GLY A 7 -22.79 10.24 -2.10
C GLY A 7 -23.01 11.67 -1.66
N TRP A 8 -24.12 11.89 -0.95
CA TRP A 8 -24.43 13.18 -0.34
C TRP A 8 -23.56 13.42 0.89
N LEU A 9 -22.91 14.58 0.94
CA LEU A 9 -22.15 15.04 2.10
C LEU A 9 -22.45 16.50 2.36
N TRP A 10 -22.59 16.84 3.63
CA TRP A 10 -22.59 18.23 4.04
C TRP A 10 -21.17 18.76 3.95
N ARG A 11 -21.00 19.91 3.29
CA ARG A 11 -19.73 20.60 3.15
C ARG A 11 -19.82 21.98 3.78
N GLN A 12 -18.82 22.35 4.55
CA GLN A 12 -18.70 23.70 5.06
C GLN A 12 -18.06 24.61 4.00
N THR A 13 -18.70 25.73 3.71
CA THR A 13 -18.15 26.76 2.82
C THR A 13 -16.96 27.48 3.47
N SER A 14 -15.92 27.78 2.70
CA SER A 14 -14.69 28.42 3.21
C SER A 14 -14.93 29.87 3.67
N VAL A 15 -15.78 30.62 2.96
CA VAL A 15 -16.02 32.05 3.20
C VAL A 15 -17.03 32.31 4.33
N LEU A 16 -18.22 31.69 4.25
CA LEU A 16 -19.33 31.97 5.18
C LEU A 16 -19.45 30.94 6.31
N LYS A 17 -18.60 29.91 6.33
CA LYS A 17 -18.62 28.80 7.30
C LYS A 17 -19.98 28.12 7.45
N ARG A 18 -20.87 28.29 6.47
CA ARG A 18 -22.19 27.65 6.39
C ARG A 18 -22.06 26.23 5.81
N TRP A 19 -22.80 25.29 6.39
CA TRP A 19 -22.98 23.94 5.90
C TRP A 19 -23.98 23.90 4.72
N LYS A 20 -23.59 23.23 3.64
CA LYS A 20 -24.43 23.00 2.46
C LYS A 20 -24.39 21.52 2.10
N LEU A 21 -25.53 20.97 1.72
CA LEU A 21 -25.60 19.59 1.24
C LEU A 21 -25.16 19.54 -0.22
N ASN A 22 -24.09 18.79 -0.49
CA ASN A 22 -23.50 18.69 -1.82
C ASN A 22 -23.39 17.21 -2.22
N TRP A 23 -23.50 16.95 -3.53
CA TRP A 23 -23.18 15.64 -4.09
C TRP A 23 -21.66 15.53 -4.24
N CYS A 24 -21.07 14.56 -3.57
CA CYS A 24 -19.63 14.32 -3.56
C CYS A 24 -19.30 13.11 -4.45
N ASP A 25 -18.42 13.29 -5.43
CA ASP A 25 -17.83 12.21 -6.21
C ASP A 25 -16.32 12.15 -5.96
N LEU A 26 -15.84 10.96 -5.60
CA LEU A 26 -14.42 10.63 -5.48
C LEU A 26 -14.02 9.76 -6.66
N TRP A 27 -13.04 10.25 -7.41
CA TRP A 27 -12.52 9.61 -8.61
C TRP A 27 -11.20 8.88 -8.32
N ILE A 28 -10.93 7.82 -9.09
CA ILE A 28 -9.70 7.01 -8.95
C ILE A 28 -8.41 7.83 -9.13
N ASP A 29 -8.46 8.90 -9.93
CA ASP A 29 -7.33 9.81 -10.14
C ASP A 29 -6.96 10.59 -8.86
N GLY A 30 -7.79 10.56 -7.82
CA GLY A 30 -7.63 11.32 -6.59
C GLY A 30 -8.37 12.65 -6.59
N SER A 31 -9.18 12.93 -7.61
CA SER A 31 -10.04 14.10 -7.64
C SER A 31 -11.26 13.89 -6.74
N LEU A 32 -11.41 14.75 -5.74
CA LEU A 32 -12.61 14.86 -4.92
C LEU A 32 -13.42 16.06 -5.43
N CYS A 33 -14.56 15.78 -6.05
CA CYS A 33 -15.41 16.78 -6.69
C CYS A 33 -16.72 16.94 -5.92
N PHE A 34 -17.13 18.19 -5.69
CA PHE A 34 -18.39 18.55 -5.05
C PHE A 34 -19.29 19.27 -6.04
N TYR A 35 -20.49 18.73 -6.21
CA TYR A 35 -21.54 19.29 -7.06
C TYR A 35 -22.71 19.77 -6.21
N LYS A 36 -23.47 20.71 -6.76
CA LYS A 36 -24.70 21.20 -6.11
C LYS A 36 -25.82 20.16 -6.11
N THR A 37 -25.87 19.32 -7.15
CA THR A 37 -26.88 18.28 -7.36
C THR A 37 -26.24 17.02 -7.92
N ASP A 38 -26.92 15.88 -7.76
CA ASP A 38 -26.59 14.58 -8.37
C ASP A 38 -26.51 14.60 -9.90
N SER A 39 -27.08 15.62 -10.56
CA SER A 39 -26.96 15.81 -12.02
C SER A 39 -25.53 16.05 -12.52
N ARG A 40 -24.55 16.28 -11.62
CA ARG A 40 -23.12 16.54 -11.91
C ARG A 40 -22.85 17.70 -12.88
N ARG A 41 -23.83 18.59 -13.10
CA ARG A 41 -23.71 19.72 -14.05
C ARG A 41 -23.00 20.93 -13.45
N GLU A 42 -23.26 21.21 -12.17
CA GLU A 42 -22.74 22.38 -11.46
C GLU A 42 -21.68 21.96 -10.46
N LEU A 43 -20.40 22.04 -10.86
CA LEU A 43 -19.25 21.81 -9.98
C LEU A 43 -19.02 23.03 -9.09
N GLU A 44 -19.11 22.86 -7.78
CA GLU A 44 -18.85 23.93 -6.81
C GLU A 44 -17.38 23.98 -6.38
N TYR A 45 -16.77 22.81 -6.17
CA TYR A 45 -15.44 22.71 -5.58
C TYR A 45 -14.76 21.41 -5.99
N ARG A 46 -13.44 21.45 -6.20
CA ARG A 46 -12.63 20.27 -6.53
C ARG A 46 -11.31 20.32 -5.79
N VAL A 47 -10.90 19.18 -5.26
CA VAL A 47 -9.62 19.01 -4.56
C VAL A 47 -8.88 17.80 -5.13
N SER A 48 -7.57 17.93 -5.31
CA SER A 48 -6.70 16.84 -5.76
C SER A 48 -6.04 16.18 -4.55
N LEU A 49 -6.66 15.12 -4.01
CA LEU A 49 -6.22 14.49 -2.76
C LEU A 49 -4.78 13.98 -2.82
N LYS A 50 -4.33 13.45 -3.96
CA LYS A 50 -2.97 12.92 -4.07
C LYS A 50 -1.87 13.96 -3.90
N THR A 51 -2.12 15.18 -4.38
CA THR A 51 -1.12 16.26 -4.35
C THR A 51 -1.31 17.15 -3.12
N THR A 52 -2.55 17.34 -2.68
CA THR A 52 -2.86 18.33 -1.63
C THR A 52 -3.23 17.70 -0.30
N CYS A 53 -3.66 16.44 -0.18
CA CYS A 53 -4.09 15.90 1.11
C CYS A 53 -2.91 15.50 1.99
N ILE A 54 -2.79 16.12 3.17
CA ILE A 54 -1.84 15.69 4.22
C ILE A 54 -2.46 14.57 5.03
N ASP A 55 -3.68 14.76 5.52
CA ASP A 55 -4.31 13.88 6.52
C ASP A 55 -5.83 13.97 6.47
N VAL A 56 -6.52 12.94 6.97
CA VAL A 56 -7.99 12.89 7.04
C VAL A 56 -8.41 12.44 8.43
N ARG A 57 -9.14 13.31 9.13
CA ARG A 57 -9.67 13.07 10.48
C ARG A 57 -11.17 12.81 10.43
N SER A 58 -11.67 11.97 11.33
CA SER A 58 -13.11 11.71 11.46
C SER A 58 -13.58 11.79 12.90
N GLY A 59 -14.86 12.13 13.08
CA GLY A 59 -15.50 12.15 14.39
C GLY A 59 -14.83 13.08 15.39
N LEU A 60 -14.55 12.57 16.59
CA LEU A 60 -13.94 13.31 17.70
C LEU A 60 -12.50 13.77 17.43
N GLU A 61 -11.84 13.24 16.40
CA GLU A 61 -10.52 13.71 15.96
C GLU A 61 -10.60 15.13 15.35
N CYS A 62 -11.78 15.54 14.91
CA CYS A 62 -12.06 16.83 14.29
C CYS A 62 -12.12 17.96 15.34
N GLY A 63 -10.97 18.32 15.91
CA GLY A 63 -10.86 19.43 16.87
C GLY A 63 -11.22 20.78 16.23
N GLY A 64 -12.08 21.55 16.90
CA GLY A 64 -12.38 22.94 16.54
C GLY A 64 -13.44 23.16 15.44
N VAL A 65 -14.06 22.09 14.91
CA VAL A 65 -15.16 22.20 13.94
C VAL A 65 -16.49 21.93 14.63
N THR A 66 -17.43 22.87 14.51
CA THR A 66 -18.80 22.69 14.99
C THR A 66 -19.64 21.99 13.91
N PRO A 67 -20.27 20.85 14.22
CA PRO A 67 -21.11 20.13 13.25
C PRO A 67 -22.37 20.95 12.92
N PRO A 68 -23.11 20.56 11.86
CA PRO A 68 -24.45 21.06 11.62
C PRO A 68 -25.34 20.85 12.85
N GLU A 69 -26.31 21.73 13.09
CA GLU A 69 -27.17 21.74 14.29
C GLU A 69 -27.92 20.42 14.54
N SER A 70 -28.16 19.64 13.49
CA SER A 70 -28.86 18.35 13.55
C SER A 70 -27.95 17.12 13.62
N HIS A 71 -26.62 17.27 13.53
CA HIS A 71 -25.70 16.13 13.40
C HIS A 71 -24.68 16.05 14.54
N PRO A 72 -24.37 14.84 15.02
CA PRO A 72 -23.34 14.65 16.03
C PRO A 72 -21.95 14.93 15.47
N ARG A 73 -20.99 15.15 16.38
CA ARG A 73 -19.58 15.37 16.00
C ARG A 73 -18.94 14.13 15.37
N GLU A 74 -19.41 12.94 15.72
CA GLU A 74 -18.96 11.64 15.18
C GLU A 74 -19.11 11.55 13.65
N ASN A 75 -20.08 12.28 13.08
CA ASN A 75 -20.32 12.31 11.65
C ASN A 75 -19.36 13.21 10.87
N LEU A 76 -18.50 13.97 11.55
CA LEU A 76 -17.57 14.91 10.90
C LEU A 76 -16.44 14.16 10.20
N VAL A 77 -16.04 14.68 9.05
CA VAL A 77 -14.82 14.28 8.33
C VAL A 77 -14.08 15.55 7.92
N VAL A 78 -12.81 15.67 8.30
CA VAL A 78 -11.99 16.84 7.99
C VAL A 78 -10.78 16.40 7.17
N VAL A 79 -10.69 16.90 5.95
CA VAL A 79 -9.52 16.71 5.09
C VAL A 79 -8.56 17.87 5.29
N GLN A 80 -7.35 17.59 5.73
CA GLN A 80 -6.28 18.58 5.89
C GLN A 80 -5.47 18.67 4.60
N LEU A 81 -5.31 19.89 4.10
CA LEU A 81 -4.61 20.16 2.85
C LEU A 81 -3.20 20.71 3.10
N ALA A 82 -2.33 20.55 2.10
CA ALA A 82 -0.91 20.89 2.11
C ALA A 82 -0.67 22.40 2.29
N ASP A 83 -1.64 23.21 1.88
CA ASP A 83 -1.66 24.66 2.07
C ASP A 83 -2.07 25.10 3.49
N GLY A 84 -2.34 24.14 4.38
CA GLY A 84 -2.84 24.40 5.74
C GLY A 84 -4.34 24.64 5.81
N SER A 85 -5.05 24.64 4.68
CA SER A 85 -6.51 24.75 4.66
C SER A 85 -7.16 23.41 5.00
N THR A 86 -8.42 23.44 5.44
CA THR A 86 -9.19 22.24 5.73
C THR A 86 -10.51 22.21 4.99
N VAL A 87 -10.86 21.04 4.47
CA VAL A 87 -12.18 20.76 3.90
C VAL A 87 -12.99 20.04 4.97
N ASN A 88 -13.94 20.78 5.56
CA ASN A 88 -14.81 20.24 6.61
C ASN A 88 -16.06 19.64 5.96
N LEU A 89 -16.29 18.37 6.23
CA LEU A 89 -17.40 17.56 5.73
C LEU A 89 -18.17 16.95 6.90
N CYS A 90 -19.43 16.60 6.67
CA CYS A 90 -20.26 15.88 7.63
C CYS A 90 -21.12 14.87 6.88
N ALA A 91 -21.05 13.60 7.31
CA ALA A 91 -21.83 12.50 6.80
C ALA A 91 -23.17 12.36 7.53
N ASN A 92 -24.06 11.48 7.06
CA ASN A 92 -25.34 11.27 7.72
C ASN A 92 -25.22 10.31 8.92
N SER A 93 -24.24 9.41 8.88
CA SER A 93 -23.91 8.45 9.95
C SER A 93 -22.42 8.46 10.29
N GLU A 94 -22.07 7.95 11.48
CA GLU A 94 -20.69 7.70 11.89
C GLU A 94 -20.02 6.68 10.98
N ASP A 95 -20.72 5.59 10.63
CA ASP A 95 -20.19 4.56 9.73
C ASP A 95 -19.83 5.14 8.36
N GLU A 96 -20.66 6.06 7.86
CA GLU A 96 -20.37 6.76 6.61
C GLU A 96 -19.15 7.66 6.74
N SER A 97 -19.00 8.36 7.88
CA SER A 97 -17.86 9.25 8.14
C SER A 97 -16.54 8.47 8.13
N ILE A 98 -16.52 7.31 8.80
CA ILE A 98 -15.39 6.38 8.83
C ILE A 98 -15.11 5.83 7.44
N ALA A 99 -16.16 5.38 6.73
CA ALA A 99 -16.01 4.82 5.41
C ALA A 99 -15.44 5.87 4.42
N TRP A 100 -15.87 7.13 4.49
CA TRP A 100 -15.29 8.22 3.73
C TRP A 100 -13.82 8.47 4.11
N LYS A 101 -13.47 8.52 5.40
CA LYS A 101 -12.07 8.65 5.85
C LYS A 101 -11.17 7.56 5.27
N LEU A 102 -11.59 6.30 5.40
CA LEU A 102 -10.83 5.15 4.88
C LEU A 102 -10.64 5.26 3.37
N THR A 103 -11.70 5.56 2.62
CA THR A 103 -11.65 5.70 1.15
C THR A 103 -10.72 6.84 0.72
N LEU A 104 -10.75 7.98 1.43
CA LEU A 104 -9.91 9.14 1.14
C LEU A 104 -8.42 8.85 1.42
N LEU A 105 -8.13 8.20 2.55
CA LEU A 105 -6.77 7.79 2.90
C LEU A 105 -6.23 6.73 1.94
N GLU A 106 -7.06 5.77 1.55
CA GLU A 106 -6.72 4.77 0.54
C GLU A 106 -6.41 5.42 -0.81
N THR A 107 -7.25 6.36 -1.27
CA THR A 107 -7.03 7.08 -2.53
C THR A 107 -5.75 7.91 -2.52
N LYS A 108 -5.40 8.50 -1.36
CA LYS A 108 -4.13 9.21 -1.18
C LYS A 108 -2.94 8.23 -1.26
N ARG A 109 -3.03 7.09 -0.58
CA ARG A 109 -1.95 6.10 -0.50
C ARG A 109 -1.76 5.35 -1.82
N ASN A 110 -2.83 5.15 -2.59
CA ASN A 110 -2.81 4.37 -3.82
C ASN A 110 -2.13 5.19 -4.94
N PRO A 111 -0.89 4.85 -5.34
CA PRO A 111 -0.27 5.42 -6.52
C PRO A 111 -0.96 4.73 -7.69
N VAL A 112 -2.10 5.27 -8.13
CA VAL A 112 -2.97 4.68 -9.16
C VAL A 112 -2.25 3.67 -10.04
N PHE A 113 -2.65 2.40 -9.91
CA PHE A 113 -2.57 1.44 -11.00
C PHE A 113 -3.34 2.06 -12.15
N THR A 114 -2.68 2.91 -12.94
CA THR A 114 -2.99 3.02 -14.35
C THR A 114 -2.85 1.60 -14.84
N TYR A 115 -3.97 0.91 -15.03
CA TYR A 115 -3.96 -0.30 -15.83
C TYR A 115 -3.50 0.14 -17.21
N ASP A 116 -2.19 0.08 -17.41
CA ASP A 116 -1.59 0.18 -18.71
C ASP A 116 -1.66 -1.25 -19.27
N PRO A 117 -2.51 -1.52 -20.27
CA PRO A 117 -2.59 -2.84 -20.89
C PRO A 117 -1.26 -3.28 -21.55
N TYR A 118 -0.28 -2.38 -21.64
CA TYR A 118 1.09 -2.67 -22.07
C TYR A 118 2.07 -2.82 -20.90
N ASP A 119 1.66 -2.52 -19.67
CA ASP A 119 2.39 -2.76 -18.42
C ASP A 119 1.89 -4.02 -17.70
N ASP A 120 1.14 -4.88 -18.40
CA ASP A 120 0.85 -6.28 -18.02
C ASP A 120 2.10 -7.17 -18.15
N SER A 121 3.25 -6.67 -17.67
CA SER A 121 4.33 -7.56 -17.28
C SER A 121 3.86 -8.25 -16.00
N TYR A 122 3.23 -9.42 -16.15
CA TYR A 122 2.92 -10.34 -15.06
C TYR A 122 4.06 -10.30 -14.05
N GLN A 123 3.89 -9.58 -12.93
CA GLN A 123 4.77 -9.76 -11.79
C GLN A 123 4.47 -11.16 -11.30
N ALA A 124 5.33 -12.11 -11.70
CA ALA A 124 5.26 -13.47 -11.24
C ALA A 124 5.35 -13.44 -9.72
N ILE A 125 4.21 -13.62 -9.05
CA ILE A 125 4.18 -13.88 -7.61
C ILE A 125 4.88 -15.22 -7.42
N PRO A 126 6.06 -15.29 -6.79
CA PRO A 126 6.78 -16.54 -6.69
C PRO A 126 6.08 -17.40 -5.63
N ILE A 127 5.73 -18.64 -6.01
CA ILE A 127 5.16 -19.64 -5.09
C ILE A 127 6.25 -20.24 -4.16
N ASN A 128 7.48 -19.71 -4.15
CA ASN A 128 8.57 -20.34 -3.42
C ASN A 128 9.56 -19.34 -2.82
N SER A 129 9.85 -19.48 -1.52
CA SER A 129 10.66 -18.57 -0.70
C SER A 129 12.18 -18.66 -0.94
N TYR A 130 12.66 -19.59 -1.77
CA TYR A 130 14.10 -19.92 -1.84
C TYR A 130 14.78 -19.54 -3.16
N GLN A 131 14.05 -19.03 -4.16
CA GLN A 131 14.60 -18.62 -5.46
C GLN A 131 13.86 -17.38 -5.97
N THR A 132 14.20 -16.21 -5.45
CA THR A 132 13.72 -14.93 -5.99
C THR A 132 14.87 -14.20 -6.68
N VAL A 133 14.63 -13.76 -7.92
CA VAL A 133 15.56 -12.92 -8.69
C VAL A 133 14.86 -11.59 -8.93
N TYR A 134 15.42 -10.51 -8.39
CA TYR A 134 14.90 -9.16 -8.61
C TYR A 134 15.53 -8.59 -9.88
N ILE A 135 14.71 -8.37 -10.90
CA ILE A 135 15.09 -7.63 -12.11
C ILE A 135 14.41 -6.27 -12.02
N THR A 136 15.17 -5.26 -11.64
CA THR A 136 14.69 -3.88 -11.69
C THR A 136 14.94 -3.33 -13.09
N PRO A 137 13.95 -2.70 -13.77
CA PRO A 137 14.23 -1.96 -14.98
C PRO A 137 15.09 -0.75 -14.60
N GLY A 138 16.38 -0.81 -14.92
CA GLY A 138 17.28 0.33 -14.75
C GLY A 138 16.82 1.48 -15.64
N ALA A 139 16.78 2.70 -15.09
CA ALA A 139 16.47 3.91 -15.83
C ALA A 139 17.55 4.17 -16.91
N GLY A 140 17.36 3.64 -18.12
CA GLY A 140 18.19 3.94 -19.28
C GLY A 140 18.23 2.83 -20.34
N PRO A 141 18.44 3.17 -21.62
CA PRO A 141 18.46 2.18 -22.69
C PRO A 141 19.70 1.30 -22.58
N GLY A 142 19.50 -0.01 -22.33
CA GLY A 142 20.49 -1.04 -22.64
C GLY A 142 21.11 -1.83 -21.49
N THR A 143 20.74 -1.62 -20.22
CA THR A 143 21.32 -2.39 -19.11
C THR A 143 20.27 -2.89 -18.11
N HIS A 144 19.99 -4.20 -18.15
CA HIS A 144 19.23 -4.90 -17.11
C HIS A 144 20.19 -5.24 -15.96
N GLN A 145 20.02 -4.62 -14.78
CA GLN A 145 20.77 -5.02 -13.60
C GLN A 145 20.05 -6.20 -12.93
N VAL A 146 20.72 -7.36 -12.90
CA VAL A 146 20.26 -8.54 -12.18
C VAL A 146 20.99 -8.56 -10.84
N VAL A 147 20.27 -8.35 -9.74
CA VAL A 147 20.82 -8.47 -8.38
C VAL A 147 20.41 -9.84 -7.83
N VAL A 148 21.36 -10.77 -7.80
CA VAL A 148 21.17 -12.06 -7.14
C VAL A 148 21.63 -11.92 -5.70
N GLN A 149 20.68 -11.86 -4.77
CA GLN A 149 20.99 -11.92 -3.34
C GLN A 149 21.28 -13.38 -2.97
N ARG A 150 22.57 -13.76 -2.94
CA ARG A 150 23.01 -15.04 -2.37
C ARG A 150 23.14 -14.90 -0.85
N ASP A 151 22.69 -15.92 -0.13
CA ASP A 151 22.84 -16.01 1.31
C ASP A 151 24.33 -16.00 1.72
N PRO A 152 24.75 -15.17 2.69
CA PRO A 152 26.12 -15.18 3.21
C PRO A 152 26.53 -16.52 3.86
N PHE A 153 25.55 -17.32 4.28
CA PHE A 153 25.76 -18.53 5.07
C PHE A 153 25.88 -19.82 4.25
N ASP A 154 25.55 -19.80 2.96
CA ASP A 154 25.52 -21.00 2.12
C ASP A 154 26.96 -21.53 1.85
N SER A 155 27.92 -20.63 1.71
CA SER A 155 29.33 -21.00 1.51
C SER A 155 29.98 -21.68 2.73
N VAL A 156 29.50 -21.38 3.94
CA VAL A 156 30.09 -21.93 5.17
C VAL A 156 29.60 -23.35 5.41
N ALA A 157 28.33 -23.64 5.10
CA ALA A 157 27.76 -24.97 5.25
C ALA A 157 28.35 -25.98 4.26
N GLU A 158 28.52 -25.59 2.99
CA GLU A 158 29.15 -26.46 1.97
C GLU A 158 30.62 -26.76 2.32
N THR A 159 31.38 -25.77 2.76
CA THR A 159 32.80 -25.95 3.12
C THR A 159 32.97 -26.86 4.35
N VAL A 160 32.07 -26.76 5.33
CA VAL A 160 32.08 -27.60 6.54
C VAL A 160 31.61 -29.03 6.24
N ALA A 161 30.58 -29.20 5.40
CA ALA A 161 30.06 -30.51 5.00
C ALA A 161 31.06 -31.29 4.12
N LEU A 162 31.70 -30.61 3.17
CA LEU A 162 32.74 -31.21 2.33
C LEU A 162 33.96 -31.60 3.18
N GLY A 163 34.38 -30.74 4.11
CA GLY A 163 35.49 -31.03 5.05
C GLY A 163 35.23 -32.25 5.93
N LEU A 164 34.00 -32.41 6.46
CA LEU A 164 33.61 -33.54 7.31
C LEU A 164 33.58 -34.88 6.54
N LEU A 165 33.12 -34.90 5.29
CA LEU A 165 33.07 -36.12 4.47
C LEU A 165 34.47 -36.62 4.07
N THR A 166 35.38 -35.73 3.69
CA THR A 166 36.77 -36.12 3.38
C THR A 166 37.54 -36.63 4.62
N GLY A 167 37.22 -36.12 5.83
CA GLY A 167 37.85 -36.61 7.05
C GLY A 167 37.40 -38.03 7.47
N MET A 168 36.18 -38.42 7.12
CA MET A 168 35.60 -39.71 7.54
C MET A 168 36.09 -40.89 6.68
N ALA A 169 36.35 -40.68 5.39
CA ALA A 169 36.82 -41.74 4.49
C ALA A 169 38.28 -42.19 4.76
N ALA A 170 39.15 -41.28 5.21
CA ALA A 170 40.54 -41.63 5.54
C ALA A 170 40.69 -42.37 6.87
N GLY A 171 39.75 -42.19 7.82
CA GLY A 171 39.82 -42.80 9.15
C GLY A 171 39.37 -44.26 9.23
N ALA A 172 38.50 -44.70 8.31
CA ALA A 172 37.97 -46.07 8.33
C ALA A 172 38.89 -47.11 7.68
N ALA A 173 39.73 -46.72 6.73
CA ALA A 173 40.59 -47.66 5.99
C ALA A 173 41.88 -48.07 6.76
N MET A 174 42.35 -47.26 7.72
CA MET A 174 43.58 -47.57 8.48
C MET A 174 43.34 -48.35 9.78
N ARG A 175 42.07 -48.61 10.14
CA ARG A 175 41.73 -49.31 11.39
C ARG A 175 41.15 -50.71 11.20
N SER A 176 40.85 -51.13 9.97
CA SER A 176 40.31 -52.48 9.67
C SER A 176 41.37 -53.52 9.27
N PHE A 177 42.58 -53.11 8.86
CA PHE A 177 43.69 -54.05 8.63
C PHE A 177 44.41 -54.50 9.90
N LEU A 178 44.08 -53.94 11.07
CA LEU A 178 44.78 -54.25 12.32
C LEU A 178 44.19 -55.46 13.06
N TRP A 179 43.00 -55.96 12.70
CA TRP A 179 42.24 -56.95 13.48
C TRP A 179 41.55 -58.03 12.59
N MET A 180 42.28 -58.63 11.65
CA MET A 180 41.91 -59.93 11.07
C MET A 180 42.74 -61.05 11.71
N PRO A 181 42.15 -61.94 12.53
CA PRO A 181 42.66 -63.28 12.74
C PRO A 181 41.79 -64.32 12.01
N PHE A 182 42.44 -64.97 11.04
CA PHE A 182 42.34 -66.36 10.59
C PHE A 182 41.06 -67.17 10.89
N PHE A 183 40.26 -67.44 9.84
CA PHE A 183 39.54 -68.70 9.68
C PHE A 183 39.48 -69.10 8.20
N PHE A 184 40.55 -69.77 7.75
CA PHE A 184 40.50 -70.78 6.68
C PHE A 184 40.80 -72.12 7.36
N CYS A 185 40.06 -73.16 6.96
CA CYS A 185 39.97 -74.54 7.47
C CYS A 185 38.86 -74.78 8.51
#